data_AF-A0A0A5HYD8-F1
#
_entry.id   AF-A0A0A5HYD8-F1
#
_cell.length_a   1.000
_cell.length_b   1.000
_cell.length_c   1.000
_cell.angle_alpha   90.00
_cell.angle_beta   90.00
_cell.angle_gamma   90.00
#
_symmetry.space_group_name_H-M   'P 1'
#
loop_
_entity.id
_entity.type
_entity.pdbx_description
1 polymer ?
#
loop_
_entity_poly.entity_id
_entity_poly.type
_entity_poly.pdbx_seq_one_letter_code
_entity_poly.pdbx_strand_id
1 'polypeptide(L)' 'MAFQLCQQAGIAEHIRIIDIAFDDELFSRYGVTIPVLNFNDTELNWPFDLQELKLWLDKNGITYHQ' A
#
# COMPACT_ATOMS: atom_id res chain seq x y z
N MET A 1 9.02 7.72 -2.40
CA MET A 1 8.70 6.65 -1.42
C MET A 1 7.25 6.20 -1.61
N ALA A 2 6.89 4.96 -1.27
CA ALA A 2 5.53 4.41 -1.49
C ALA A 2 4.40 5.32 -0.97
N PHE A 3 4.58 5.86 0.24
CA PHE A 3 3.60 6.75 0.86
C PHE A 3 3.39 8.07 0.08
N GLN A 4 4.44 8.61 -0.57
CA GLN A 4 4.28 9.80 -1.42
C GLN A 4 3.42 9.51 -2.65
N LEU A 5 3.51 8.32 -3.24
CA LEU A 5 2.63 7.95 -4.35
C LEU A 5 1.18 7.87 -3.89
N CYS A 6 0.94 7.42 -2.67
CA CYS A 6 -0.38 7.42 -2.05
C CYS A 6 -0.93 8.83 -1.82
N GLN A 7 -0.07 9.79 -1.45
CA GLN A 7 -0.43 11.21 -1.37
C GLN A 7 -0.77 11.78 -2.74
N GLN A 8 0.04 11.48 -3.77
CA GLN A 8 -0.22 11.90 -5.15
C GLN A 8 -1.50 11.29 -5.73
N ALA A 9 -1.86 10.09 -5.30
CA ALA A 9 -3.12 9.45 -5.66
C ALA A 9 -4.31 9.95 -4.82
N GLY A 10 -4.12 10.83 -3.83
CA GLY A 10 -5.22 11.36 -3.03
C GLY A 10 -5.87 10.33 -2.09
N ILE A 11 -5.17 9.23 -1.76
CA ILE A 11 -5.67 8.18 -0.86
C ILE A 11 -4.99 8.17 0.51
N ALA A 12 -4.03 9.07 0.75
CA ALA A 12 -3.22 9.06 1.96
C ALA A 12 -4.05 9.14 3.25
N GLU A 13 -5.19 9.83 3.22
CA GLU A 13 -6.13 9.93 4.35
C GLU A 13 -6.92 8.64 4.61
N HIS A 14 -6.99 7.75 3.61
CA HIS A 14 -7.66 6.45 3.69
C HIS A 14 -6.69 5.30 4.01
N ILE A 15 -5.39 5.60 4.17
CA ILE A 15 -4.38 4.61 4.50
C ILE A 15 -4.17 4.54 6.00
N ARG A 16 -4.20 3.32 6.53
CA ARG A 16 -3.73 3.00 7.87
C ARG A 16 -2.29 2.50 7.82
N ILE A 17 -1.37 3.26 8.41
CA ILE A 17 0.02 2.81 8.60
C ILE A 17 0.05 1.82 9.76
N ILE A 18 0.63 0.64 9.54
CA ILE A 18 0.84 -0.40 10.55
C ILE A 18 2.33 -0.56 10.72
N ASP A 19 2.82 -0.38 11.95
CA ASP A 19 4.18 -0.76 12.30
C ASP A 19 4.20 -2.25 12.63
N ILE A 20 5.06 -2.99 11.92
CA ILE A 20 5.17 -4.44 12.05
C ILE A 20 6.33 -4.86 12.97
N ALA A 21 7.10 -3.92 13.51
CA ALA A 21 8.33 -4.24 14.26
C ALA A 21 8.10 -5.10 15.52
N PHE A 22 6.88 -5.10 16.06
CA PHE A 22 6.51 -5.87 17.27
C PHE A 22 5.47 -6.96 16.99
N ASP A 23 5.12 -7.20 15.73
CA ASP A 23 4.20 -8.25 15.32
C ASP A 23 4.99 -9.33 14.59
N ASP A 24 5.27 -10.44 15.28
CA ASP A 24 6.14 -11.51 14.75
C ASP A 24 5.59 -12.11 13.43
N GLU A 25 4.27 -12.18 13.27
CA GLU A 25 3.65 -12.72 12.05
C GLU A 25 3.84 -11.76 10.88
N LEU A 26 3.53 -10.47 11.08
CA LEU A 26 3.72 -9.44 10.06
C LEU A 26 5.19 -9.19 9.77
N PHE A 27 6.06 -9.25 10.78
CA PHE A 27 7.51 -9.12 10.62
C PHE A 27 8.09 -10.28 9.84
N SER A 28 7.66 -11.52 10.12
CA SER A 28 8.09 -12.70 9.35
C SER A 28 7.64 -12.61 7.89
N ARG A 29 6.42 -12.11 7.64
CA ARG A 29 5.85 -11.99 6.29
C ARG A 29 6.42 -10.83 5.48
N TYR A 30 6.60 -9.66 6.08
CA TYR A 30 6.90 -8.41 5.38
C TYR A 30 8.22 -7.75 5.76
N GLY A 31 8.97 -8.28 6.74
CA GLY A 31 10.17 -7.63 7.29
C GLY A 31 11.27 -7.29 6.27
N VAL A 32 11.24 -7.92 5.09
CA VAL A 32 12.17 -7.65 3.97
C VAL A 32 11.53 -6.97 2.75
N THR A 33 10.19 -6.88 2.70
CA THR A 33 9.43 -6.37 1.56
C THR A 33 8.68 -5.07 1.84
N ILE A 34 8.67 -4.60 3.10
CA ILE A 34 8.09 -3.29 3.43
C ILE A 34 8.77 -2.16 2.64
N PRO A 35 7.99 -1.18 2.13
CA PRO A 35 6.55 -0.99 2.35
C PRO A 35 5.65 -1.84 1.42
N VAL A 36 4.54 -2.36 1.96
CA VAL A 36 3.51 -3.11 1.22
C VAL A 36 2.14 -2.47 1.46
N LEU A 37 1.35 -2.29 0.40
CA LEU A 37 -0.07 -1.94 0.54
C LEU A 37 -0.90 -3.23 0.51
N ASN A 38 -1.87 -3.35 1.42
CA ASN A 38 -2.77 -4.50 1.48
C ASN A 38 -4.23 -4.00 1.56
N PHE A 39 -5.09 -4.59 0.74
CA PHE A 39 -6.54 -4.35 0.76
C PHE A 39 -7.28 -5.62 0.35
N ASN A 40 -8.17 -6.13 1.20
CA ASN A 40 -9.00 -7.33 0.97
C ASN A 40 -8.20 -8.49 0.34
N ASP A 41 -7.11 -8.90 0.99
CA ASP A 41 -6.19 -9.97 0.56
C ASP A 41 -5.42 -9.72 -0.75
N THR A 42 -5.54 -8.52 -1.34
CA THR A 42 -4.70 -8.09 -2.46
C THR A 42 -3.55 -7.25 -1.94
N GLU A 43 -2.33 -7.56 -2.42
CA GLU A 43 -1.11 -6.86 -2.03
C GLU A 43 -0.50 -6.12 -3.21
N LEU A 44 0.06 -4.95 -2.93
CA LEU A 44 0.95 -4.23 -3.83
C LEU A 44 2.30 -4.05 -3.13
N ASN A 45 3.27 -4.84 -3.57
CA ASN A 45 4.62 -4.85 -3.03
C ASN A 45 5.44 -3.74 -3.67
N TRP A 46 6.19 -2.98 -2.86
CA TRP A 46 7.18 -2.05 -3.37
C TRP A 46 8.34 -2.81 -4.06
N PRO A 47 8.95 -2.27 -5.13
CA PRO A 47 8.67 -0.98 -5.78
C PRO A 47 7.49 -1.01 -6.74
N PHE A 48 6.74 0.11 -6.78
CA PHE A 48 5.72 0.38 -7.79
C PHE A 48 5.71 1.87 -8.13
N ASP A 49 5.19 2.22 -9.31
CA ASP A 49 4.96 3.60 -9.72
C ASP A 49 3.52 4.07 -9.51
N LEU A 50 3.23 5.33 -9.88
CA LEU A 50 1.89 5.91 -9.72
C LEU A 50 0.85 5.24 -10.62
N GLN A 51 1.23 4.74 -11.80
CA GLN A 51 0.33 4.07 -12.73
C GLN A 51 -0.04 2.68 -12.22
N GLU A 52 0.94 1.92 -11.71
CA GLU A 52 0.72 0.62 -11.07
C GLU A 52 -0.16 0.75 -9.82
N LEU A 53 0.07 1.79 -9.00
CA LEU A 53 -0.78 2.10 -7.85
C LEU A 53 -2.23 2.37 -8.29
N LYS A 54 -2.44 3.24 -9.27
CA LYS A 54 -3.79 3.57 -9.77
C LYS A 54 -4.52 2.35 -10.32
N LEU A 55 -3.84 1.53 -11.13
CA LEU A 55 -4.40 0.29 -11.65
C LEU A 55 -4.77 -0.68 -10.52
N TRP A 56 -3.95 -0.76 -9.48
CA TRP A 56 -4.23 -1.59 -8.32
C TRP A 56 -5.45 -1.06 -7.55
N LEU A 57 -5.58 0.26 -7.35
CA LEU A 57 -6.74 0.88 -6.72
C LEU A 57 -8.03 0.60 -7.52
N ASP A 58 -7.97 0.76 -8.85
CA ASP A 58 -9.09 0.49 -9.75
C ASP A 58 -9.54 -0.97 -9.68
N LYS A 59 -8.59 -1.92 -9.69
CA LYS A 59 -8.88 -3.36 -9.54
C LYS A 59 -9.55 -3.70 -8.22
N ASN A 60 -9.24 -2.93 -7.17
CA ASN A 60 -9.79 -3.10 -5.84
C ASN A 60 -11.07 -2.25 -5.59
N GLY A 61 -11.54 -1.49 -6.58
CA GLY A 61 -12.70 -0.62 -6.45
C GLY A 61 -12.50 0.56 -5.49
N ILE A 62 -11.25 0.94 -5.21
CA ILE A 62 -10.93 2.06 -4.33
C ILE A 62 -11.01 3.34 -5.16
N THR A 63 -11.99 4.19 -4.83
CA THR A 63 -12.10 5.50 -5.49
C THR A 63 -10.95 6.39 -5.04
N TYR A 64 -10.22 6.94 -6.00
CA TYR A 64 -9.21 7.96 -5.76
C TYR A 64 -9.57 9.21 -6.56
N HIS A 65 -9.43 10.38 -5.94
CA HIS A 65 -9.74 11.64 -6.61
C HIS A 65 -8.57 12.05 -7.50
N GLN A 66 -8.82 12.15 -8.82
CA GLN A 66 -7.87 12.69 -9.81
C GLN A 66 -7.76 14.21 -9.72
#